data_AF-A0A7H8KHA3-F1
#
_entry.id   AF-A0A7H8KHA3-F1
#
_cell.length_a   1.000
_cell.length_b   1.000
_cell.length_c   1.000
_cell.angle_alpha   90.00
_cell.angle_beta   90.00
_cell.angle_gamma   90.00
#
_symmetry.space_group_name_H-M   'P 1'
#
loop_
_entity.id
_entity.type
_entity.pdbx_description
1 polymer ?
#
loop_
_entity_poly.entity_id
_entity_poly.type
_entity_poly.pdbx_seq_one_letter_code
_entity_poly.pdbx_strand_id
1 'polypeptide(L)'
;MTTATLRATCDDHTRYVAGCRPCQQRTANRGRTRRRAAAYGHIITGHADTTPAREHIAALHDQHRMSYRHIAYAAGVRRDAVRLIANGSQPLAYPETVRRILAVSPAPSIDEIAVRRVLAGHAPITRLSDAERAELWRLWRRQHTSPVGEATFARQFGVTKSDAGRIRYAADRAATNPSHAATGRTNRKAA
;
A
#
# COMPACT_ATOMS: atom_id res chain seq x y z
N MET A 1 45.46 -8.31 -28.79
CA MET A 1 45.06 -7.73 -27.49
C MET A 1 43.89 -6.80 -27.73
N THR A 2 42.69 -7.25 -27.39
CA THR A 2 41.42 -6.53 -27.60
C THR A 2 41.17 -5.59 -26.43
N THR A 3 41.28 -4.29 -26.67
CA THR A 3 41.02 -3.24 -25.69
C THR A 3 39.53 -3.20 -25.37
N ALA A 4 39.15 -3.78 -24.24
CA ALA A 4 37.80 -3.78 -23.72
C ALA A 4 37.34 -2.33 -23.41
N THR A 5 36.42 -1.82 -24.22
CA THR A 5 35.88 -0.47 -24.09
C THR A 5 34.87 -0.41 -22.94
N LEU A 6 35.14 0.43 -21.95
CA LEU A 6 34.34 0.70 -20.75
C LEU A 6 32.89 1.09 -21.11
N ARG A 7 31.93 0.35 -20.55
CA ARG A 7 30.47 0.56 -20.69
C ARG A 7 29.96 1.61 -19.69
N ALA A 8 29.48 2.74 -20.19
CA ALA A 8 28.46 3.57 -19.55
C ALA A 8 27.29 3.67 -20.53
N THR A 9 26.33 2.78 -20.36
CA THR A 9 25.14 2.69 -21.22
C THR A 9 23.98 3.43 -20.59
N CYS A 10 23.26 4.19 -21.41
CA CYS A 10 21.98 4.82 -21.08
C CYS A 10 20.86 3.84 -21.45
N ASP A 11 19.81 3.71 -20.64
CA ASP A 11 18.71 2.74 -20.86
C ASP A 11 17.97 2.91 -22.21
N ASP A 12 18.12 4.07 -22.90
CA ASP A 12 17.56 4.32 -24.24
C ASP A 12 18.51 3.95 -25.39
N HIS A 13 19.82 3.76 -25.16
CA HIS A 13 20.81 3.53 -26.22
C HIS A 13 21.87 2.49 -25.82
N THR A 14 21.99 1.42 -26.60
CA THR A 14 22.89 0.26 -26.36
C THR A 14 24.39 0.54 -26.55
N ARG A 15 24.80 1.79 -26.85
CA ARG A 15 26.21 2.20 -26.94
C ARG A 15 26.43 3.52 -26.21
N TYR A 16 27.60 3.64 -25.58
CA TYR A 16 28.06 4.78 -24.78
C TYR A 16 27.95 6.10 -25.56
N VAL A 17 27.15 7.05 -25.06
CA VAL A 17 27.25 8.45 -25.46
C VAL A 17 27.07 9.32 -24.22
N ALA A 18 28.18 9.61 -23.52
CA ALA A 18 28.24 10.81 -22.70
C ALA A 18 27.85 11.99 -23.61
N GLY A 19 26.66 12.56 -23.39
CA GLY A 19 26.19 13.70 -24.19
C GLY A 19 25.03 13.44 -25.16
N CYS A 20 24.29 12.34 -25.05
CA CYS A 20 23.04 12.22 -25.80
C CYS A 20 22.11 13.42 -25.49
N ARG A 21 21.52 14.08 -26.50
CA ARG A 21 20.61 15.24 -26.29
C ARG A 21 19.54 14.98 -25.23
N PRO A 22 18.84 13.82 -25.22
CA PRO A 22 17.88 13.48 -24.16
C PRO A 22 18.50 13.42 -22.76
N CYS A 23 19.70 12.83 -22.65
CA CYS A 23 20.46 12.71 -21.41
C CYS A 23 20.88 14.09 -20.90
N GLN A 24 21.42 14.94 -21.79
CA GLN A 24 21.77 16.32 -21.51
C GLN A 24 20.55 17.13 -21.07
N GLN A 25 19.41 16.94 -21.74
CA GLN A 25 18.17 17.62 -21.41
C GLN A 25 17.61 17.16 -20.06
N ARG A 26 17.65 15.87 -19.74
CA ARG A 26 17.31 15.36 -18.40
C ARG A 26 18.22 15.96 -17.33
N THR A 27 19.53 16.02 -17.55
CA THR A 27 20.50 16.63 -16.63
C THR A 27 20.27 18.15 -16.49
N ALA A 28 20.03 18.86 -17.59
CA ALA A 28 19.73 20.28 -17.60
C ALA A 28 18.42 20.59 -16.86
N ASN A 29 17.38 19.80 -17.07
CA ASN A 29 16.10 19.93 -16.38
C ASN A 29 16.28 19.71 -14.87
N ARG A 30 17.03 18.67 -14.45
CA ARG A 30 17.39 18.48 -13.03
C ARG A 30 18.13 19.68 -12.45
N GLY A 31 19.07 20.25 -13.20
CA GLY A 31 19.79 21.46 -12.82
C GLY A 31 18.89 22.68 -12.66
N ARG A 32 17.96 22.91 -13.59
CA ARG A 32 16.97 24.00 -13.51
C ARG A 32 16.05 23.83 -12.30
N THR A 33 15.53 22.63 -12.06
CA THR A 33 14.68 22.33 -10.90
C THR A 33 15.42 22.62 -9.59
N ARG A 34 16.69 22.23 -9.48
CA ARG A 34 17.51 22.54 -8.29
C ARG A 34 17.71 24.04 -8.09
N ARG A 35 18.08 24.79 -9.15
CA ARG A 35 18.26 26.25 -9.07
C ARG A 35 16.96 26.95 -8.70
N ARG A 36 15.84 26.53 -9.28
CA ARG A 36 14.51 27.11 -9.00
C ARG A 36 14.11 26.89 -7.55
N ALA A 37 14.32 25.69 -7.01
CA ALA A 37 14.05 25.42 -5.61
C ALA A 37 14.96 26.21 -4.66
N ALA A 38 16.26 26.30 -4.97
CA ALA A 38 17.21 27.10 -4.20
C ALA A 38 16.82 28.59 -4.16
N ALA A 39 16.31 29.14 -5.28
CA ALA A 39 15.83 30.52 -5.35
C ALA A 39 14.62 30.78 -4.42
N TYR A 40 13.83 29.75 -4.11
CA TYR A 40 12.74 29.82 -3.13
C TYR A 40 13.15 29.35 -1.72
N GLY A 41 14.46 29.30 -1.42
CA GLY A 41 14.98 28.89 -0.12
C GLY A 41 14.95 27.39 0.16
N HIS A 42 14.53 26.56 -0.81
CA HIS A 42 14.56 25.11 -0.68
C HIS A 42 15.93 24.56 -1.11
N ILE A 43 16.78 24.20 -0.14
CA ILE A 43 18.01 23.45 -0.39
C ILE A 43 17.62 22.03 -0.80
N ILE A 44 17.49 21.79 -2.10
CA ILE A 44 17.39 20.42 -2.63
C ILE A 44 18.79 19.81 -2.56
N THR A 45 19.09 19.16 -1.45
CA THR A 45 20.16 18.15 -1.43
C THR A 45 19.86 17.14 -2.54
N GLY A 46 20.88 16.74 -3.30
CA GLY A 46 20.68 15.82 -4.42
C GLY A 46 20.01 14.50 -4.03
N HIS A 47 20.05 14.19 -2.74
CA HIS A 47 19.50 13.00 -2.10
C HIS A 47 18.75 13.40 -0.82
N ALA A 48 17.71 12.65 -0.47
CA ALA A 48 16.96 12.74 0.77
C ALA A 48 17.20 11.52 1.64
N ASP A 49 17.06 11.68 2.96
CA ASP A 49 17.06 10.59 3.93
C ASP A 49 15.91 9.62 3.62
N THR A 50 16.22 8.33 3.60
CA THR A 50 15.27 7.25 3.32
C THR A 50 14.61 6.68 4.57
N THR A 51 15.05 7.07 5.77
CA THR A 51 14.48 6.62 7.05
C THR A 51 12.95 6.69 7.09
N PRO A 52 12.29 7.83 6.76
CA PRO A 52 10.82 7.89 6.77
C PRO A 52 10.17 6.96 5.75
N ALA A 53 10.78 6.81 4.56
CA ALA A 53 10.27 5.87 3.55
C ALA A 53 10.41 4.41 3.99
N ARG A 54 11.50 4.06 4.70
CA ARG A 54 11.71 2.73 5.24
C ARG A 54 10.66 2.37 6.29
N GLU A 55 10.41 3.27 7.24
CA GLU A 55 9.37 3.10 8.26
C GLU A 55 7.98 2.95 7.63
N HIS A 56 7.68 3.77 6.62
CA HIS A 56 6.42 3.68 5.89
C HIS A 56 6.28 2.35 5.13
N ILE A 57 7.33 1.88 4.46
CA ILE A 57 7.33 0.57 3.79
C ILE A 57 7.09 -0.56 4.80
N ALA A 58 7.71 -0.50 5.98
CA ALA A 58 7.49 -1.47 7.05
C ALA A 58 6.03 -1.46 7.51
N ALA A 59 5.43 -0.28 7.72
CA ALA A 59 4.01 -0.16 8.06
C ALA A 59 3.09 -0.77 6.98
N LEU A 60 3.30 -0.43 5.71
CA LEU A 60 2.53 -0.99 4.58
C LEU A 60 2.66 -2.52 4.49
N HIS A 61 3.85 -3.05 4.76
CA HIS A 61 4.11 -4.50 4.71
C HIS A 61 3.49 -5.23 5.91
N ASP A 62 3.75 -4.74 7.12
CA ASP A 62 3.42 -5.48 8.35
C ASP A 62 1.95 -5.30 8.73
N GLN A 63 1.42 -4.08 8.60
CA GLN A 63 0.04 -3.76 8.98
C GLN A 63 -0.95 -4.05 7.86
N HIS A 64 -0.57 -3.75 6.61
CA HIS A 64 -1.48 -3.86 5.45
C HIS A 64 -1.17 -5.02 4.52
N ARG A 65 -0.17 -5.86 4.86
CA ARG A 65 0.23 -7.06 4.09
C ARG A 65 0.54 -6.75 2.63
N MET A 66 0.97 -5.53 2.32
CA MET A 66 1.34 -5.14 0.96
C MET A 66 2.72 -5.69 0.63
N SER A 67 2.81 -6.46 -0.45
CA SER A 67 4.12 -6.92 -0.95
C SER A 67 4.95 -5.74 -1.48
N TYR A 68 6.28 -5.82 -1.37
CA TYR A 68 7.18 -4.79 -1.92
C TYR A 68 6.98 -4.56 -3.43
N ARG A 69 6.56 -5.60 -4.17
CA ARG A 69 6.21 -5.47 -5.59
C ARG A 69 5.00 -4.55 -5.78
N HIS A 70 3.96 -4.72 -4.96
CA HIS A 70 2.77 -3.89 -5.01
C HIS A 70 3.08 -2.45 -4.60
N ILE A 71 3.85 -2.25 -3.52
CA ILE A 71 4.30 -0.92 -3.07
C ILE A 71 5.06 -0.20 -4.19
N ALA A 72 5.99 -0.90 -4.85
CA ALA A 72 6.76 -0.33 -5.97
C ALA A 72 5.88 0.06 -7.16
N TYR A 73 4.90 -0.79 -7.50
CA TYR A 73 3.93 -0.51 -8.56
C TYR A 73 3.07 0.71 -8.22
N ALA A 74 2.51 0.77 -7.01
CA ALA A 74 1.68 1.89 -6.55
C ALA A 74 2.46 3.21 -6.49
N ALA A 75 3.73 3.18 -6.08
CA ALA A 75 4.61 4.34 -6.08
C ALA A 75 5.13 4.74 -7.47
N GLY A 76 4.98 3.88 -8.49
CA GLY A 76 5.60 4.10 -9.80
C GLY A 76 7.13 4.18 -9.72
N VAL A 77 7.75 3.30 -8.93
CA VAL A 77 9.21 3.20 -8.75
C VAL A 77 9.71 1.78 -9.02
N ARG A 78 11.02 1.61 -9.19
CA ARG A 78 11.61 0.28 -9.39
C ARG A 78 11.51 -0.56 -8.10
N ARG A 79 11.17 -1.85 -8.26
CA ARG A 79 11.09 -2.82 -7.15
C ARG A 79 12.39 -2.88 -6.33
N ASP A 80 13.53 -2.85 -7.00
CA ASP A 80 14.83 -2.93 -6.33
C ASP A 80 15.08 -1.73 -5.42
N ALA A 81 14.63 -0.53 -5.80
CA ALA A 81 14.76 0.66 -4.97
C ALA A 81 13.96 0.53 -3.67
N VAL A 82 12.72 0.01 -3.73
CA VAL A 82 11.90 -0.26 -2.54
C VAL A 82 12.59 -1.28 -1.64
N ARG A 83 13.13 -2.37 -2.21
CA ARG A 83 13.84 -3.41 -1.45
C ARG A 83 15.10 -2.87 -0.77
N LEU A 84 15.90 -2.06 -1.45
CA LEU A 84 17.13 -1.44 -0.92
C LEU A 84 16.86 -0.39 0.16
N ILE A 85 15.71 0.30 0.09
CA ILE A 85 15.28 1.22 1.14
C ILE A 85 14.76 0.43 2.33
N ALA A 86 13.90 -0.57 2.10
CA ALA A 86 13.28 -1.39 3.14
C ALA A 86 14.32 -2.11 4.03
N ASN A 87 15.36 -2.67 3.41
CA ASN A 87 16.43 -3.35 4.14
C ASN A 87 17.52 -2.39 4.69
N GLY A 88 17.38 -1.07 4.48
CA GLY A 88 18.34 -0.06 4.92
C GLY A 88 19.67 -0.04 4.17
N SER A 89 19.83 -0.79 3.07
CA SER A 89 21.06 -0.78 2.25
C SER A 89 21.28 0.52 1.49
N GLN A 90 20.22 1.31 1.28
CA GLN A 90 20.28 2.61 0.63
C GLN A 90 19.83 3.70 1.60
N PRO A 91 20.73 4.37 2.35
CA PRO A 91 20.38 5.41 3.32
C PRO A 91 19.98 6.75 2.68
N LEU A 92 20.35 6.94 1.41
CA LEU A 92 20.10 8.16 0.66
C LEU A 92 19.49 7.81 -0.71
N ALA A 93 18.38 8.44 -1.06
CA ALA A 93 17.73 8.25 -2.36
C ALA A 93 17.31 9.58 -2.98
N TYR A 94 16.93 9.57 -4.25
CA TYR A 94 16.39 10.76 -4.87
C TYR A 94 15.12 11.23 -4.13
N PRO A 95 14.96 12.54 -3.86
CA PRO A 95 13.80 13.05 -3.13
C PRO A 95 12.46 12.65 -3.76
N GLU A 96 12.40 12.58 -5.09
CA GLU A 96 11.21 12.14 -5.83
C GLU A 96 10.83 10.69 -5.51
N THR A 97 11.81 9.79 -5.39
CA THR A 97 11.56 8.39 -5.02
C THR A 97 11.00 8.30 -3.60
N VAL A 98 11.60 9.03 -2.65
CA VAL A 98 11.14 9.07 -1.26
C VAL A 98 9.70 9.59 -1.17
N ARG A 99 9.40 10.72 -1.84
CA ARG A 99 8.04 11.29 -1.89
C ARG A 99 7.01 10.32 -2.48
N ARG A 100 7.35 9.64 -3.59
CA ARG A 100 6.46 8.67 -4.23
C ARG A 100 6.15 7.48 -3.33
N ILE A 101 7.14 6.97 -2.61
CA ILE A 101 6.94 5.88 -1.64
C ILE A 101 6.04 6.35 -0.50
N LEU A 102 6.30 7.54 0.06
CA LEU A 102 5.49 8.11 1.13
C LEU A 102 4.04 8.42 0.71
N ALA A 103 3.81 8.71 -0.57
CA ALA A 103 2.47 8.92 -1.12
C ALA A 103 1.65 7.63 -1.29
N VAL A 104 2.27 6.44 -1.16
CA VAL A 104 1.54 5.17 -1.24
C VAL A 104 0.61 5.06 -0.05
N SER A 105 -0.68 5.03 -0.33
CA SER A 105 -1.71 4.70 0.64
C SER A 105 -1.94 3.18 0.65
N PRO A 106 -2.30 2.60 1.80
CA PRO A 106 -2.64 1.20 1.87
C PRO A 106 -3.81 0.90 0.92
N ALA A 107 -3.62 -0.08 0.02
CA ALA A 107 -4.72 -0.59 -0.76
C ALA A 107 -5.70 -1.28 0.21
N PRO A 108 -7.03 -1.12 0.01
CA PRO A 108 -8.00 -1.88 0.79
C PRO A 108 -7.70 -3.37 0.61
N SER A 109 -7.65 -4.12 1.70
CA SER A 109 -7.41 -5.56 1.63
C SER A 109 -8.52 -6.24 0.81
N ILE A 110 -8.26 -7.45 0.26
CA ILE A 110 -9.29 -8.21 -0.46
C ILE A 110 -10.54 -8.37 0.42
N ASP A 111 -10.35 -8.60 1.71
CA ASP A 111 -11.41 -8.68 2.72
C ASP A 111 -12.17 -7.35 2.82
N GLU A 112 -11.47 -6.21 2.83
CA GLU A 112 -12.10 -4.89 2.83
C GLU A 112 -12.87 -4.62 1.52
N ILE A 113 -12.39 -5.10 0.37
CA ILE A 113 -13.10 -4.99 -0.92
C ILE A 113 -14.39 -5.83 -0.89
N ALA A 114 -14.32 -7.06 -0.40
CA ALA A 114 -15.48 -7.94 -0.25
C ALA A 114 -16.53 -7.30 0.67
N VAL A 115 -16.09 -6.77 1.82
CA VAL A 115 -16.94 -6.06 2.78
C VAL A 115 -17.55 -4.80 2.17
N ARG A 116 -16.78 -3.98 1.45
CA ARG A 116 -17.30 -2.78 0.77
C ARG A 116 -18.33 -3.11 -0.30
N ARG A 117 -18.16 -4.22 -1.04
CA ARG A 117 -19.16 -4.69 -2.02
C ARG A 117 -20.47 -5.07 -1.35
N VAL A 118 -20.44 -5.68 -0.16
CA VAL A 118 -21.65 -5.97 0.62
C VAL A 118 -22.29 -4.68 1.15
N LEU A 119 -21.50 -3.74 1.67
CA LEU A 119 -22.01 -2.42 2.10
C LEU A 119 -22.70 -1.65 0.96
N ALA A 120 -22.17 -1.75 -0.27
CA ALA A 120 -22.74 -1.14 -1.46
C ALA A 120 -23.91 -1.93 -2.08
N GLY A 121 -24.32 -3.05 -1.49
CA GLY A 121 -25.42 -3.89 -2.00
C GLY A 121 -25.06 -4.71 -3.25
N HIS A 122 -23.78 -4.79 -3.63
CA HIS A 122 -23.31 -5.51 -4.82
C HIS A 122 -23.01 -7.00 -4.56
N ALA A 123 -23.05 -7.45 -3.31
CA ALA A 123 -22.84 -8.84 -2.95
C ALA A 123 -23.66 -9.23 -1.71
N PRO A 124 -24.17 -10.47 -1.63
CA PRO A 124 -24.83 -10.95 -0.43
C PRO A 124 -23.82 -11.24 0.70
N ILE A 125 -24.21 -10.94 1.94
CA ILE A 125 -23.39 -11.19 3.16
C ILE A 125 -23.05 -12.68 3.35
N THR A 126 -23.84 -13.59 2.79
CA THR A 126 -23.62 -15.04 2.87
C THR A 126 -22.30 -15.49 2.23
N ARG A 127 -21.75 -14.69 1.31
CA ARG A 127 -20.44 -14.96 0.68
C ARG A 127 -19.24 -14.53 1.52
N LEU A 128 -19.47 -13.77 2.60
CA LEU A 128 -18.41 -13.37 3.53
C LEU A 128 -18.11 -14.51 4.52
N SER A 129 -16.83 -14.71 4.77
CA SER A 129 -16.32 -15.47 5.92
C SER A 129 -16.67 -14.78 7.24
N ASP A 130 -16.53 -15.50 8.36
CA ASP A 130 -16.85 -14.95 9.68
C ASP A 130 -15.98 -13.74 10.04
N ALA A 131 -14.70 -13.74 9.63
CA ALA A 131 -13.78 -12.62 9.81
C ALA A 131 -14.24 -11.37 9.02
N GLU A 132 -14.66 -11.57 7.77
CA GLU A 132 -15.20 -10.49 6.94
C GLU A 132 -16.54 -9.96 7.46
N ARG A 133 -17.43 -10.84 7.97
CA ARG A 133 -18.68 -10.43 8.61
C ARG A 133 -18.43 -9.59 9.87
N ALA A 134 -17.43 -9.97 10.68
CA ALA A 134 -17.02 -9.21 11.84
C ALA A 134 -16.43 -7.83 11.47
N GLU A 135 -15.68 -7.73 10.38
CA GLU A 135 -15.20 -6.43 9.85
C GLU A 135 -16.36 -5.59 9.28
N LEU A 136 -17.30 -6.21 8.56
CA LEU A 136 -18.53 -5.56 8.07
C LEU A 136 -19.30 -4.89 9.21
N TRP A 137 -19.49 -5.60 10.34
CA TRP A 137 -20.12 -5.04 11.53
C TRP A 137 -19.35 -3.84 12.08
N ARG A 138 -18.02 -3.93 12.19
CA ARG A 138 -17.16 -2.82 12.68
C ARG A 138 -17.24 -1.59 11.78
N LEU A 139 -17.20 -1.77 10.46
CA LEU A 139 -17.31 -0.66 9.51
C LEU A 139 -18.70 -0.04 9.50
N TRP A 140 -19.75 -0.86 9.49
CA TRP A 140 -21.12 -0.39 9.55
C TRP A 140 -21.38 0.41 10.83
N ARG A 141 -20.91 -0.07 11.99
CA ARG A 141 -21.03 0.64 13.28
C ARG A 141 -20.28 1.97 13.29
N ARG A 142 -19.12 2.08 12.65
CA ARG A 142 -18.39 3.36 12.51
C ARG A 142 -19.19 4.40 11.71
N GLN A 143 -19.97 3.97 10.74
CA GLN A 143 -20.82 4.85 9.92
C GLN A 143 -22.11 5.29 10.63
N HIS A 144 -22.53 4.56 11.67
CA HIS A 144 -23.78 4.81 12.39
C HIS A 144 -23.48 5.17 13.84
N THR A 145 -23.42 6.47 14.13
CA THR A 145 -23.03 7.04 15.44
C THR A 145 -24.10 6.90 16.53
N SER A 146 -25.36 6.68 16.17
CA SER A 146 -26.43 6.37 17.13
C SER A 146 -26.36 4.92 17.60
N PRO A 147 -27.00 4.54 18.72
CA PRO A 147 -27.11 3.15 19.16
C PRO A 147 -28.02 2.37 18.21
N VAL A 148 -27.51 2.08 17.02
CA VAL A 148 -28.21 1.27 16.05
C VAL A 148 -27.97 -0.19 16.41
N GLY A 149 -29.02 -0.84 16.91
CA GLY A 149 -28.95 -2.19 17.42
C GLY A 149 -28.87 -3.27 16.34
N GLU A 150 -28.64 -4.51 16.77
CA GLU A 150 -28.60 -5.72 15.94
C GLU A 150 -29.79 -5.84 14.99
N ALA A 151 -30.96 -5.34 15.38
CA ALA A 151 -32.18 -5.40 14.59
C ALA A 151 -32.08 -4.59 13.28
N THR A 152 -31.43 -3.43 13.29
CA THR A 152 -31.30 -2.61 12.08
C THR A 152 -30.26 -3.19 11.12
N PHE A 153 -29.14 -3.69 11.66
CA PHE A 153 -28.15 -4.42 10.87
C PHE A 153 -28.77 -5.65 10.23
N ALA A 154 -29.53 -6.44 11.00
CA ALA A 154 -30.26 -7.61 10.53
C ALA A 154 -31.20 -7.28 9.36
N ARG A 155 -31.97 -6.20 9.49
CA ARG A 155 -32.88 -5.72 8.44
C ARG A 155 -32.12 -5.26 7.20
N GLN A 156 -31.04 -4.50 7.35
CA GLN A 156 -30.28 -3.94 6.23
C GLN A 156 -29.56 -5.01 5.41
N PHE A 157 -28.99 -6.04 6.07
CA PHE A 157 -28.21 -7.08 5.40
C PHE A 157 -29.00 -8.38 5.18
N GLY A 158 -30.29 -8.40 5.50
CA GLY A 158 -31.16 -9.57 5.30
C GLY A 158 -30.73 -10.79 6.10
N VAL A 159 -30.20 -10.59 7.32
CA VAL A 159 -29.80 -11.68 8.23
C VAL A 159 -30.75 -11.77 9.42
N THR A 160 -30.77 -12.92 10.10
CA THR A 160 -31.58 -13.06 11.31
C THR A 160 -31.00 -12.23 12.46
N LYS A 161 -31.83 -11.86 13.44
CA LYS A 161 -31.35 -11.17 14.66
C LYS A 161 -30.31 -12.01 15.41
N SER A 162 -30.47 -13.33 15.43
CA SER A 162 -29.50 -14.27 16.04
C SER A 162 -28.16 -14.26 15.30
N ASP A 163 -28.18 -14.26 13.95
CA ASP A 163 -26.95 -14.16 13.16
C ASP A 163 -26.25 -12.81 13.38
N ALA A 164 -27.01 -11.71 13.40
CA ALA A 164 -26.45 -10.38 13.69
C ALA A 164 -25.76 -10.35 15.07
N GLY A 165 -26.36 -10.98 16.08
CA GLY A 165 -25.76 -11.11 17.41
C GLY A 165 -24.47 -11.94 17.42
N ARG A 166 -24.42 -13.04 16.65
CA ARG A 166 -23.19 -13.84 16.47
C ARG A 166 -22.08 -13.06 15.77
N ILE A 167 -22.43 -12.30 14.74
CA ILE A 167 -21.48 -11.43 14.01
C ILE A 167 -20.92 -10.34 14.92
N ARG A 168 -21.78 -9.67 15.72
CA ARG A 168 -21.36 -8.70 16.74
C ARG A 168 -20.42 -9.34 17.75
N TYR A 169 -20.79 -10.48 18.32
CA TYR A 169 -19.98 -11.19 19.30
C TYR A 169 -18.59 -11.55 18.74
N ALA A 170 -18.53 -12.05 17.50
CA ALA A 170 -17.26 -12.33 16.82
C ALA A 170 -16.41 -11.06 16.65
N ALA A 171 -17.03 -9.91 16.31
CA ALA A 171 -16.35 -8.64 16.19
C ALA A 171 -15.79 -8.11 17.52
N ASP A 172 -16.59 -8.16 18.59
CA ASP A 172 -16.18 -7.72 19.93
C ASP A 172 -15.09 -8.63 20.51
N ARG A 173 -15.18 -9.94 20.25
CA ARG A 173 -14.14 -10.92 20.62
C ARG A 173 -12.83 -10.70 19.86
N ALA A 174 -12.89 -10.40 18.56
CA ALA A 174 -11.71 -10.08 17.76
C ALA A 174 -11.00 -8.78 18.24
N ALA A 175 -11.77 -7.81 18.74
CA ALA A 175 -11.23 -6.58 19.31
C ALA A 175 -10.52 -6.80 20.66
N THR A 176 -11.01 -7.74 21.47
CA THR A 176 -10.46 -8.05 22.80
C THR A 176 -9.30 -9.05 22.76
N ASN A 177 -9.21 -9.89 21.72
CA ASN A 177 -8.12 -10.87 21.58
C ASN A 177 -7.66 -11.06 20.11
N PRO A 178 -6.79 -10.17 19.60
CA PRO A 178 -6.40 -10.15 18.19
C PRO A 178 -5.61 -11.40 17.73
N SER A 179 -4.99 -12.12 18.66
CA SER A 179 -4.17 -13.32 18.42
C SER A 179 -4.95 -14.50 17.82
N HIS A 180 -6.27 -14.54 18.00
CA HIS A 180 -7.13 -15.64 17.54
C HIS A 180 -7.82 -15.41 16.18
N ALA A 181 -7.75 -14.19 15.62
CA ALA A 181 -8.46 -13.87 14.38
C ALA A 181 -7.77 -14.43 13.11
N ALA A 182 -6.47 -14.74 13.17
CA ALA A 182 -5.68 -15.11 11.99
C ALA A 182 -5.79 -16.60 11.59
N THR A 183 -6.32 -17.47 12.45
CA THR A 183 -6.26 -18.93 12.26
C THR A 183 -7.45 -19.54 11.51
N GLY A 184 -8.46 -18.73 11.15
CA GLY A 184 -9.70 -19.19 10.52
C GLY A 184 -9.65 -19.31 8.99
N ARG A 185 -8.49 -19.53 8.36
CA ARG A 185 -8.43 -19.78 6.90
C ARG A 185 -8.91 -21.21 6.64
N THR A 186 -10.22 -21.36 6.46
CA THR A 186 -10.88 -22.63 6.20
C THR A 186 -10.33 -23.27 4.92
N ASN A 187 -9.93 -24.54 5.05
CA ASN A 187 -9.65 -25.43 3.94
C ASN A 187 -10.88 -25.50 3.03
N ARG A 188 -10.86 -24.71 1.95
CA ARG A 188 -11.85 -24.82 0.88
C ARG A 188 -11.53 -26.11 0.11
N LYS A 189 -12.12 -27.23 0.53
CA LYS A 189 -12.20 -28.44 -0.30
C LYS A 189 -12.88 -28.04 -1.61
N ALA A 190 -12.14 -28.11 -2.71
CA ALA A 190 -12.70 -28.07 -4.04
C ALA A 190 -13.59 -29.30 -4.21
N ALA A 191 -14.84 -29.06 -4.57
CA ALA A 191 -15.77 -30.05 -5.11
C ALA A 191 -15.92 -29.77 -6.61
#